data_AF-A0A8S0FPT5-F1
#
_entry.id   AF-A0A8S0FPT5-F1
#
_cell.length_a   1.000
_cell.length_b   1.000
_cell.length_c   1.000
_cell.angle_alpha   90.00
_cell.angle_beta   90.00
_cell.angle_gamma   90.00
#
_symmetry.space_group_name_H-M   'P 1'
#
loop_
_entity.id
_entity.type
_entity.pdbx_description
1 polymer ?
#
loop_
_entity_poly.entity_id
_entity_poly.type
_entity_poly.pdbx_seq_one_letter_code
_entity_poly.pdbx_strand_id
1 'polypeptide(L)'
;MQAAPKYQHAAREKAASQIANPATARYQQFDDNPVKQVAQNPLATFSLDVDTGSYANVRRFLNQGLLPPPDAVRVEEIVNYFPSDWDIKDKQSIPASKPIPFAMRHELAPAPWNEQRTLLKVDILAKDRKSEELPASNLVFLIDTSGSMISDERLPLIQSSLKRAMVLSALLVKELREQDNIAIVTYAGDSRIALPSISGSHKAEINAAIDSLDAEGSTNGGAGLEMAYQQAAKGFIKGGINRILLATDGDFNVGIDDPKSIESMVKKQRESGVTLSTLGVGDSNYNEAMMVRIADVGNGNYSYIDTLSEAQKVLNSEMRQTLITVAKDAYQSAN
;
A
#
# COMPACT_ATOMS: atom_id res chain seq x y z
N MET A 1 20.12 39.81 5.75
CA MET A 1 18.94 39.23 5.07
C MET A 1 19.25 39.15 3.59
N GLN A 2 19.82 38.03 3.13
CA GLN A 2 19.96 37.74 1.70
C GLN A 2 18.71 36.99 1.25
N ALA A 3 18.12 37.44 0.15
CA ALA A 3 16.91 36.87 -0.41
C ALA A 3 17.12 35.40 -0.80
N ALA A 4 16.12 34.56 -0.52
CA ALA A 4 16.08 33.17 -0.98
C ALA A 4 16.22 33.12 -2.52
N PRO A 5 16.92 32.12 -3.08
CA PRO A 5 16.98 31.95 -4.53
C PRO A 5 15.56 31.73 -5.05
N LYS A 6 15.10 32.63 -5.91
CA LYS A 6 13.86 32.46 -6.66
C LYS A 6 14.07 31.33 -7.65
N TYR A 7 13.50 30.16 -7.38
CA TYR A 7 13.30 29.14 -8.40
C TYR A 7 12.42 29.75 -9.51
N GLN A 8 13.01 29.95 -10.68
CA GLN A 8 12.30 30.54 -11.82
C GLN A 8 11.35 29.49 -12.41
N HIS A 9 10.05 29.70 -12.22
CA HIS A 9 8.95 28.93 -12.82
C HIS A 9 8.91 28.98 -14.37
N ALA A 10 9.72 29.81 -15.03
CA ALA A 10 9.60 30.13 -16.45
C ALA A 10 9.97 28.98 -17.41
N ALA A 11 10.63 27.92 -16.94
CA ALA A 11 10.96 26.76 -17.78
C ALA A 11 9.82 25.75 -17.96
N ARG A 12 8.71 25.88 -17.21
CA ARG A 12 7.57 24.94 -17.26
C ARG A 12 6.70 25.06 -18.52
N GLU A 13 6.68 26.19 -19.21
CA GLU A 13 5.68 26.43 -20.26
C GLU A 13 6.08 25.95 -21.67
N LYS A 14 7.36 25.68 -21.94
CA LYS A 14 7.82 25.37 -23.32
C LYS A 14 8.18 23.91 -23.60
N ALA A 15 8.15 23.02 -22.62
CA ALA A 15 8.35 21.58 -22.82
C ALA A 15 7.04 20.77 -22.82
N ALA A 16 5.89 21.43 -22.61
CA ALA A 16 4.59 20.78 -22.46
C ALA A 16 3.87 20.44 -23.80
N SER A 17 4.46 20.76 -24.95
CA SER A 17 3.84 20.52 -26.26
C SER A 17 4.60 19.44 -27.02
N GLN A 18 4.26 18.17 -26.75
CA GLN A 18 4.45 16.95 -27.57
C GLN A 18 4.90 15.76 -26.71
N ILE A 19 4.04 15.29 -25.80
CA ILE A 19 4.17 13.96 -25.18
C ILE A 19 2.75 13.39 -25.09
N ALA A 20 2.57 12.13 -25.49
CA ALA A 20 1.30 11.41 -25.37
C ALA A 20 0.72 11.58 -23.97
N ASN A 21 -0.56 11.96 -23.90
CA ASN A 21 -1.20 12.56 -22.72
C ASN A 21 -1.20 11.59 -21.50
N PRO A 22 -0.39 11.79 -20.46
CA PRO A 22 -0.41 11.00 -19.22
C PRO A 22 -1.55 11.43 -18.26
N ALA A 23 -2.57 12.13 -18.77
CA ALA A 23 -3.47 13.01 -18.01
C ALA A 23 -4.69 12.34 -17.35
N THR A 24 -4.72 11.03 -17.15
CA THR A 24 -5.86 10.35 -16.50
C THR A 24 -5.58 9.87 -15.07
N ALA A 25 -4.31 9.86 -14.64
CA ALA A 25 -3.98 9.44 -13.28
C ALA A 25 -4.36 10.54 -12.26
N ARG A 26 -5.03 10.15 -11.18
CA ARG A 26 -5.52 11.01 -10.10
C ARG A 26 -4.70 10.77 -8.85
N TYR A 27 -3.88 11.76 -8.51
CA TYR A 27 -3.03 11.78 -7.33
C TYR A 27 -3.65 12.66 -6.26
N GLN A 28 -3.38 12.34 -5.00
CA GLN A 28 -3.73 13.24 -3.90
C GLN A 28 -2.83 14.47 -4.00
N GLN A 29 -3.42 15.66 -3.92
CA GLN A 29 -2.64 16.89 -3.85
C GLN A 29 -2.08 17.06 -2.45
N PHE A 30 -0.80 17.41 -2.38
CA PHE A 30 -0.11 17.66 -1.11
C PHE A 30 0.41 19.09 -1.09
N ASP A 31 0.26 19.74 0.06
CA ASP A 31 0.88 21.04 0.30
C ASP A 31 2.31 20.82 0.80
N ASP A 32 3.27 21.55 0.21
CA ASP A 32 4.63 21.60 0.72
C ASP A 32 4.62 22.04 2.19
N ASN A 33 5.31 21.31 3.07
CA ASN A 33 5.40 21.68 4.47
C ASN A 33 6.31 22.92 4.61
N PRO A 34 5.77 24.10 4.98
CA PRO A 34 6.55 25.32 4.98
C PRO A 34 7.53 25.35 6.16
N VAL A 35 8.53 26.22 6.09
CA VAL A 35 9.38 26.51 7.24
C VAL A 35 8.54 27.17 8.34
N LYS A 36 8.48 26.52 9.51
CA LYS A 36 7.75 27.01 10.69
C LYS A 36 8.71 27.59 11.72
N GLN A 37 8.30 28.65 12.41
CA GLN A 37 9.03 29.16 13.57
C GLN A 37 8.72 28.29 14.80
N VAL A 38 9.75 27.72 15.41
CA VAL A 38 9.65 26.86 16.59
C VAL A 38 8.97 27.58 17.77
N ALA A 39 9.22 28.88 17.94
CA ALA A 39 8.59 29.68 19.00
C ALA A 39 7.05 29.73 18.91
N GLN A 40 6.48 29.52 17.72
CA GLN A 40 5.03 29.52 17.49
C GLN A 40 4.47 28.09 17.33
N ASN A 41 5.25 27.22 16.69
CA ASN A 41 4.89 25.83 16.42
C ASN A 41 6.01 24.93 16.97
N PRO A 42 6.05 24.73 18.30
CA PRO A 42 7.14 23.98 18.95
C PRO A 42 7.04 22.48 18.69
N LEU A 43 5.92 21.99 18.14
CA LEU A 43 5.64 20.59 17.94
C LEU A 43 5.73 20.23 16.45
N ALA A 44 6.56 19.25 16.11
CA ALA A 44 6.50 18.58 14.81
C ALA A 44 5.89 17.19 14.98
N THR A 45 4.79 16.92 14.29
CA THR A 45 4.09 15.63 14.32
C THR A 45 4.24 14.91 13.00
N PHE A 46 4.55 13.62 13.05
CA PHE A 46 4.74 12.75 11.88
C PHE A 46 3.83 11.52 12.01
N SER A 47 3.22 11.11 10.89
CA SER A 47 2.55 9.81 10.79
C SER A 47 3.60 8.69 10.76
N LEU A 48 3.24 7.51 11.27
CA LEU A 48 4.05 6.29 11.15
C LEU A 48 3.61 5.48 9.92
N ASP A 49 3.36 6.17 8.81
CA ASP A 49 2.95 5.54 7.57
C ASP A 49 4.10 4.68 7.00
N VAL A 50 3.75 3.52 6.46
CA VAL A 50 4.67 2.52 5.90
C VAL A 50 4.41 2.28 4.41
N ASP A 51 3.58 3.10 3.78
CA ASP A 51 3.32 3.05 2.35
C ASP A 51 4.61 3.23 1.54
N THR A 52 4.68 2.53 0.40
CA THR A 52 5.87 2.49 -0.48
C THR A 52 5.51 2.65 -1.97
N GLY A 53 4.22 2.82 -2.29
CA GLY A 53 3.70 2.81 -3.66
C GLY A 53 4.27 3.91 -4.55
N SER A 54 4.53 5.09 -4.00
CA SER A 54 5.06 6.24 -4.74
C SER A 54 6.39 5.92 -5.42
N TYR A 55 7.31 5.22 -4.76
CA TYR A 55 8.61 4.89 -5.38
C TYR A 55 8.44 3.99 -6.60
N ALA A 56 7.63 2.93 -6.50
CA ALA A 56 7.39 2.02 -7.62
C ALA A 56 6.71 2.76 -8.79
N ASN A 57 5.76 3.65 -8.49
CA ASN A 57 5.09 4.47 -9.50
C ASN A 57 6.06 5.48 -10.17
N VAL A 58 6.93 6.13 -9.39
CA VAL A 58 8.00 7.00 -9.90
C VAL A 58 8.97 6.21 -10.77
N ARG A 59 9.41 5.02 -10.34
CA ARG A 59 10.28 4.13 -11.10
C ARG A 59 9.68 3.78 -12.45
N ARG A 60 8.37 3.49 -12.52
CA ARG A 60 7.65 3.25 -13.78
C ARG A 60 7.81 4.42 -14.75
N PHE A 61 7.52 5.66 -14.32
CA PHE A 61 7.66 6.84 -15.18
C PHE A 61 9.10 7.00 -15.68
N LEU A 62 10.08 6.88 -14.78
CA LEU A 62 11.49 7.05 -15.12
C LEU A 62 11.99 5.97 -16.09
N ASN A 63 11.55 4.72 -15.94
CA ASN A 63 11.87 3.64 -16.86
C ASN A 63 11.26 3.84 -18.26
N GLN A 64 10.18 4.60 -18.35
CA GLN A 64 9.56 5.01 -19.62
C GLN A 64 10.18 6.29 -20.21
N GLY A 65 11.20 6.87 -19.55
CA GLY A 65 11.80 8.14 -19.97
C GLY A 65 10.91 9.36 -19.74
N LEU A 66 9.92 9.24 -18.86
CA LEU A 66 8.96 10.29 -18.52
C LEU A 66 9.26 10.86 -17.13
N LEU A 67 9.00 12.15 -16.95
CA LEU A 67 9.00 12.74 -15.62
C LEU A 67 7.67 12.41 -14.92
N PRO A 68 7.70 11.95 -13.66
CA PRO A 68 6.47 11.76 -12.90
C PRO A 68 5.79 13.12 -12.65
N PRO A 69 4.45 13.16 -12.57
CA PRO A 69 3.76 14.34 -12.09
C PRO A 69 4.17 14.63 -10.63
N PRO A 70 4.21 15.90 -10.20
CA PRO A 70 4.67 16.26 -8.84
C PRO A 70 3.95 15.49 -7.73
N ASP A 71 2.63 15.38 -7.84
CA ASP A 71 1.77 14.73 -6.83
C ASP A 71 1.95 13.20 -6.76
N ALA A 72 2.65 12.59 -7.72
CA ALA A 72 3.03 11.17 -7.65
C ALA A 72 4.30 10.93 -6.81
N VAL A 73 5.03 11.99 -6.44
CA VAL A 73 6.31 11.92 -5.70
C VAL A 73 6.05 12.22 -4.22
N ARG A 74 5.99 11.18 -3.41
CA ARG A 74 5.84 11.26 -1.95
C ARG A 74 7.17 10.93 -1.30
N VAL A 75 7.75 11.93 -0.65
CA VAL A 75 9.13 11.85 -0.14
C VAL A 75 9.24 10.78 0.94
N GLU A 76 8.25 10.70 1.82
CA GLU A 76 8.13 9.73 2.90
C GLU A 76 8.09 8.29 2.37
N GLU A 77 7.27 8.00 1.36
CA GLU A 77 7.17 6.65 0.78
C GLU A 77 8.45 6.26 0.03
N ILE A 78 9.14 7.22 -0.60
CA ILE A 78 10.44 6.98 -1.24
C ILE A 78 11.51 6.62 -0.21
N VAL A 79 11.53 7.31 0.93
CA VAL A 79 12.47 6.99 2.02
C VAL A 79 12.12 5.63 2.63
N ASN A 80 10.83 5.36 2.88
CA ASN A 80 10.35 4.11 3.46
C ASN A 80 10.55 2.88 2.56
N TYR A 81 10.55 3.06 1.24
CA TYR A 81 10.75 1.97 0.28
C TYR A 81 12.09 1.22 0.50
N PHE A 82 13.11 1.91 1.02
CA PHE A 82 14.41 1.34 1.31
C PHE A 82 14.54 1.00 2.80
N PRO A 83 14.33 -0.28 3.19
CA PRO A 83 14.37 -0.65 4.59
C PRO A 83 15.78 -0.42 5.16
N SER A 84 15.83 0.08 6.40
CA SER A 84 17.10 0.17 7.14
C SER A 84 17.62 -1.23 7.45
N ASP A 85 18.94 -1.37 7.42
CA ASP A 85 19.68 -2.53 7.91
C ASP A 85 19.76 -2.64 9.44
N TRP A 86 19.03 -1.78 10.16
CA TRP A 86 19.10 -1.63 11.61
C TRP A 86 18.35 -2.78 12.32
N ASP A 87 19.03 -3.46 13.26
CA ASP A 87 18.40 -4.45 14.16
C ASP A 87 18.05 -3.77 15.49
N ILE A 88 16.84 -4.04 16.00
CA ILE A 88 16.36 -3.56 17.31
C ILE A 88 17.29 -3.97 18.48
N LYS A 89 18.09 -5.03 18.30
CA LYS A 89 19.10 -5.50 19.27
C LYS A 89 20.36 -4.63 19.30
N ASP A 90 20.54 -3.72 18.35
CA ASP A 90 21.69 -2.83 18.34
C ASP A 90 21.65 -1.91 19.56
N LYS A 91 22.84 -1.68 20.14
CA LYS A 91 23.03 -0.95 21.42
C LYS A 91 22.59 0.52 21.39
N GLN A 92 22.23 1.05 20.23
CA GLN A 92 21.80 2.43 20.02
C GLN A 92 20.27 2.61 20.02
N SER A 93 19.50 1.55 20.28
CA SER A 93 18.05 1.64 20.34
C SER A 93 17.56 2.41 21.56
N ILE A 94 16.77 3.47 21.32
CA ILE A 94 16.05 4.22 22.34
C ILE A 94 14.66 3.59 22.47
N PRO A 95 14.26 3.10 23.65
CA PRO A 95 12.87 2.69 23.88
C PRO A 95 11.90 3.84 23.66
N ALA A 96 10.98 3.74 22.70
CA ALA A 96 10.03 4.82 22.41
C ALA A 96 8.90 4.93 23.46
N SER A 97 8.55 3.84 24.17
CA SER A 97 7.54 3.80 25.25
C SER A 97 7.65 2.49 26.05
N LYS A 98 7.09 2.37 27.27
CA LYS A 98 7.03 1.08 28.03
C LYS A 98 5.56 0.64 28.25
N PRO A 99 5.19 -0.64 27.99
CA PRO A 99 5.99 -1.68 27.32
C PRO A 99 6.33 -1.26 25.89
N ILE A 100 7.47 -1.74 25.35
CA ILE A 100 8.12 -1.19 24.15
C ILE A 100 7.72 -1.99 22.88
N PRO A 101 6.67 -1.62 22.13
CA PRO A 101 6.47 -2.19 20.81
C PRO A 101 7.49 -1.65 19.78
N PHE A 102 8.05 -0.46 20.01
CA PHE A 102 8.92 0.25 19.07
C PHE A 102 10.25 0.69 19.68
N ALA A 103 11.34 0.48 18.94
CA ALA A 103 12.60 1.16 19.17
C ALA A 103 12.73 2.36 18.22
N MET A 104 13.47 3.36 18.67
CA MET A 104 13.82 4.54 17.88
C MET A 104 15.33 4.74 17.82
N ARG A 105 15.83 5.21 16.68
CA ARG A 105 17.17 5.77 16.49
C ARG A 105 17.03 7.08 15.74
N HIS A 106 17.97 8.00 15.94
CA HIS A 106 18.03 9.21 15.14
C HIS A 106 19.46 9.50 14.69
N GLU A 107 19.59 10.15 13.55
CA GLU A 107 20.84 10.56 12.95
C GLU A 107 20.74 12.02 12.50
N LEU A 108 21.84 12.77 12.66
CA LEU A 108 21.95 14.16 12.25
C LEU A 108 23.04 14.29 11.20
N ALA A 109 22.75 15.00 10.11
CA ALA A 109 23.72 15.32 9.07
C ALA A 109 23.53 16.76 8.56
N PRO A 110 24.57 17.46 8.08
CA PRO A 110 24.39 18.74 7.39
C PRO A 110 23.49 18.58 6.15
N ALA A 111 22.62 19.56 5.87
CA ALA A 111 21.78 19.51 4.68
C ALA A 111 22.61 19.82 3.42
N PRO A 112 22.58 18.96 2.38
CA PRO A 112 23.45 19.13 1.21
C PRO A 112 23.11 20.36 0.36
N TRP A 113 21.91 20.93 0.54
CA TRP A 113 21.46 22.15 -0.15
C TRP A 113 21.56 23.43 0.70
N ASN A 114 21.92 23.34 1.98
CA ASN A 114 22.05 24.51 2.85
C ASN A 114 22.90 24.20 4.09
N GLU A 115 24.13 24.73 4.13
CA GLU A 115 25.09 24.50 5.23
C GLU A 115 24.63 25.05 6.59
N GLN A 116 23.64 25.94 6.62
CA GLN A 116 23.05 26.46 7.87
C GLN A 116 21.91 25.57 8.40
N ARG A 117 21.66 24.42 7.76
CA ARG A 117 20.58 23.50 8.12
C ARG A 117 21.13 22.11 8.42
N THR A 118 20.44 21.43 9.31
CA THR A 118 20.70 20.05 9.69
C THR A 118 19.51 19.19 9.29
N LEU A 119 19.78 18.04 8.69
CA LEU A 119 18.83 16.97 8.46
C LEU A 119 18.79 16.06 9.69
N LEU A 120 17.58 15.80 10.16
CA LEU A 120 17.28 14.80 11.17
C LEU A 120 16.59 13.63 10.47
N LYS A 121 17.21 12.45 10.55
CA LYS A 121 16.58 11.18 10.19
C LYS A 121 16.17 10.50 11.48
N VAL A 122 14.92 10.02 11.54
CA VAL A 122 14.44 9.18 12.64
C VAL A 122 14.06 7.83 12.06
N ASP A 123 14.66 6.77 12.59
CA ASP A 123 14.26 5.40 12.31
C ASP A 123 13.37 4.91 13.46
N ILE A 124 12.22 4.31 13.13
CA ILE A 124 11.32 3.67 14.08
C ILE A 124 11.13 2.22 13.64
N LEU A 125 11.44 1.30 14.55
CA LEU A 125 11.39 -0.12 14.27
C LEU A 125 10.49 -0.83 15.27
N ALA A 126 9.48 -1.53 14.77
CA ALA A 126 8.70 -2.46 15.58
C ALA A 126 9.48 -3.77 15.79
N LYS A 127 9.25 -4.43 16.94
CA LYS A 127 9.85 -5.75 17.19
C LYS A 127 9.38 -6.75 16.13
N ASP A 128 10.31 -7.27 15.33
CA ASP A 128 10.04 -8.33 14.37
C ASP A 128 9.57 -9.60 15.08
N ARG A 129 8.46 -10.18 14.60
CA ARG A 129 7.94 -11.46 15.06
C ARG A 129 8.25 -12.50 14.00
N LYS A 130 8.91 -13.59 14.41
CA LYS A 130 9.17 -14.70 13.50
C LYS A 130 7.87 -15.22 12.90
N SER A 131 7.94 -15.75 11.68
CA SER A 131 6.76 -16.28 10.97
C SER A 131 6.01 -17.37 11.74
N GLU A 132 6.67 -18.12 12.62
CA GLU A 132 6.01 -19.13 13.48
C GLU A 132 5.20 -18.51 14.63
N GLU A 133 5.45 -17.25 14.97
CA GLU A 133 4.77 -16.50 16.03
C GLU A 133 3.58 -15.68 15.50
N LEU A 134 3.40 -15.62 14.18
CA LEU A 134 2.26 -14.94 13.56
C LEU A 134 0.98 -15.74 13.82
N PRO A 135 -0.10 -15.11 14.31
CA PRO A 135 -1.38 -15.80 14.45
C PRO A 135 -1.92 -16.22 13.06
N ALA A 136 -2.93 -17.08 13.05
CA ALA A 136 -3.57 -17.50 11.81
C ALA A 136 -4.18 -16.30 11.05
N SER A 137 -4.16 -16.35 9.73
CA SER A 137 -4.57 -15.27 8.84
C SER A 137 -5.77 -15.67 8.00
N ASN A 138 -6.71 -14.77 7.80
CA ASN A 138 -7.82 -14.87 6.88
C ASN A 138 -7.66 -13.74 5.84
N LEU A 139 -7.25 -14.13 4.64
CA LEU A 139 -6.91 -13.22 3.55
C LEU A 139 -7.94 -13.32 2.44
N VAL A 140 -8.66 -12.24 2.19
CA VAL A 140 -9.62 -12.16 1.09
C VAL A 140 -9.04 -11.28 -0.01
N PHE A 141 -8.76 -11.86 -1.16
CA PHE A 141 -8.34 -11.12 -2.34
C PHE A 141 -9.58 -10.62 -3.07
N LEU A 142 -9.73 -9.30 -3.17
CA LEU A 142 -10.75 -8.64 -3.97
C LEU A 142 -10.07 -8.14 -5.25
N ILE A 143 -10.33 -8.81 -6.37
CA ILE A 143 -9.59 -8.58 -7.61
C ILE A 143 -10.51 -7.95 -8.65
N ASP A 144 -10.09 -6.80 -9.18
CA ASP A 144 -10.70 -6.19 -10.35
C ASP A 144 -10.46 -7.09 -11.57
N THR A 145 -11.53 -7.50 -12.23
CA THR A 145 -11.49 -8.26 -13.47
C THR A 145 -12.25 -7.55 -14.58
N SER A 146 -12.39 -6.22 -14.49
CA SER A 146 -12.99 -5.43 -15.56
C SER A 146 -12.12 -5.42 -16.82
N GLY A 147 -12.71 -5.06 -17.97
CA GLY A 147 -11.99 -5.10 -19.26
C GLY A 147 -10.73 -4.22 -19.32
N SER A 148 -10.59 -3.21 -18.46
CA SER A 148 -9.36 -2.42 -18.35
C SER A 148 -8.19 -3.24 -17.80
N MET A 149 -8.45 -4.33 -17.06
CA MET A 149 -7.42 -5.15 -16.42
C MET A 149 -6.73 -6.15 -17.38
N ILE A 150 -7.06 -6.14 -18.67
CA ILE A 150 -6.59 -7.13 -19.66
C ILE A 150 -5.08 -7.05 -19.99
N SER A 151 -4.46 -5.88 -19.84
CA SER A 151 -3.07 -5.66 -20.25
C SER A 151 -2.07 -6.38 -19.34
N ASP A 152 -0.88 -6.73 -19.86
CA ASP A 152 0.14 -7.51 -19.14
C ASP A 152 0.54 -6.90 -17.79
N GLU A 153 0.52 -5.57 -17.69
CA GLU A 153 0.85 -4.78 -16.50
C GLU A 153 -0.27 -4.73 -15.44
N ARG A 154 -1.37 -5.50 -15.61
CA ARG A 154 -2.57 -5.49 -14.75
C ARG A 154 -2.96 -6.89 -14.26
N LEU A 155 -4.07 -7.48 -14.72
CA LEU A 155 -4.53 -8.80 -14.23
C LEU A 155 -3.50 -9.91 -14.47
N PRO A 156 -2.84 -10.03 -15.64
CA PRO A 156 -1.77 -11.01 -15.86
C PRO A 156 -0.61 -10.83 -14.88
N LEU A 157 -0.25 -9.59 -14.53
CA LEU A 157 0.75 -9.30 -13.51
C LEU A 157 0.27 -9.75 -12.13
N ILE A 158 -0.96 -9.42 -11.72
CA ILE A 158 -1.55 -9.88 -10.45
C ILE A 158 -1.62 -11.41 -10.39
N GLN A 159 -2.12 -12.07 -11.43
CA GLN A 159 -2.17 -13.53 -11.52
C GLN A 159 -0.77 -14.15 -11.39
N SER A 160 0.21 -13.65 -12.14
CA SER A 160 1.60 -14.13 -12.06
C SER A 160 2.18 -13.93 -10.67
N SER A 161 1.85 -12.81 -10.03
CA SER A 161 2.33 -12.45 -8.71
C SER A 161 1.71 -13.31 -7.62
N LEU A 162 0.38 -13.52 -7.66
CA LEU A 162 -0.34 -14.42 -6.77
C LEU A 162 0.09 -15.87 -6.98
N LYS A 163 0.21 -16.34 -8.23
CA LYS A 163 0.76 -17.68 -8.52
C LYS A 163 2.15 -17.82 -7.95
N ARG A 164 3.06 -16.86 -8.19
CA ARG A 164 4.39 -16.93 -7.58
C ARG A 164 4.31 -16.91 -6.06
N ALA A 165 3.42 -16.10 -5.49
CA ALA A 165 3.14 -16.07 -4.06
C ALA A 165 2.67 -17.43 -3.51
N MET A 166 1.92 -18.19 -4.30
CA MET A 166 1.35 -19.48 -3.91
C MET A 166 2.23 -20.69 -4.29
N VAL A 167 3.10 -20.58 -5.31
CA VAL A 167 3.85 -21.69 -5.94
C VAL A 167 5.34 -21.71 -5.57
N LEU A 168 5.98 -20.57 -5.25
CA LEU A 168 7.40 -20.55 -4.88
C LEU A 168 7.60 -20.85 -3.38
N SER A 169 7.38 -22.11 -3.02
CA SER A 169 7.46 -22.72 -1.69
C SER A 169 8.86 -22.74 -1.04
N ALA A 170 9.79 -21.85 -1.42
CA ALA A 170 11.12 -21.76 -0.81
C ALA A 170 11.58 -20.33 -0.50
N LEU A 171 10.92 -19.30 -1.05
CA LEU A 171 11.34 -17.90 -0.87
C LEU A 171 10.20 -16.94 -0.54
N LEU A 172 8.95 -17.37 -0.73
CA LEU A 172 7.88 -16.83 0.07
C LEU A 172 7.95 -17.40 1.47
N VAL A 173 7.23 -16.74 2.34
CA VAL A 173 6.65 -17.32 3.53
C VAL A 173 6.66 -18.84 3.54
N LYS A 174 7.14 -19.45 4.62
CA LYS A 174 6.74 -20.80 5.01
C LYS A 174 5.21 -20.90 4.90
N GLU A 175 4.73 -21.26 3.71
CA GLU A 175 3.39 -21.58 3.25
C GLU A 175 2.27 -20.60 3.67
N LEU A 176 1.29 -20.30 2.79
CA LEU A 176 -0.06 -20.02 3.35
C LEU A 176 -0.41 -21.29 4.14
N ARG A 177 -0.39 -21.20 5.47
CA ARG A 177 -0.31 -22.36 6.35
C ARG A 177 -1.67 -23.06 6.38
N GLU A 178 -1.71 -24.29 6.87
CA GLU A 178 -2.98 -25.02 7.03
C GLU A 178 -3.98 -24.25 7.91
N GLN A 179 -3.49 -23.53 8.92
CA GLN A 179 -4.33 -22.68 9.77
C GLN A 179 -4.79 -21.37 9.12
N ASP A 180 -4.22 -20.97 7.99
CA ASP A 180 -4.59 -19.73 7.30
C ASP A 180 -5.74 -20.00 6.32
N ASN A 181 -6.64 -19.03 6.15
CA ASN A 181 -7.74 -19.04 5.21
C ASN A 181 -7.46 -18.07 4.05
N ILE A 182 -7.89 -18.47 2.86
CA ILE A 182 -7.88 -17.63 1.66
C ILE A 182 -9.24 -17.68 0.95
N ALA A 183 -9.70 -16.53 0.48
CA ALA A 183 -10.83 -16.42 -0.44
C ALA A 183 -10.45 -15.48 -1.59
N ILE A 184 -11.07 -15.67 -2.76
CA ILE A 184 -10.92 -14.80 -3.91
C ILE A 184 -12.31 -14.36 -4.36
N VAL A 185 -12.53 -13.05 -4.32
CA VAL A 185 -13.71 -12.37 -4.86
C VAL A 185 -13.25 -11.57 -6.05
N THR A 186 -13.95 -11.70 -7.17
CA THR A 186 -13.73 -10.86 -8.35
C THR A 186 -14.86 -9.87 -8.49
N TYR A 187 -14.55 -8.72 -9.08
CA TYR A 187 -15.58 -7.78 -9.48
C TYR A 187 -15.28 -7.20 -10.85
N ALA A 188 -16.34 -7.15 -11.64
CA ALA A 188 -16.43 -6.43 -12.90
C ALA A 188 -17.86 -5.87 -12.99
N GLY A 189 -18.61 -6.15 -14.06
CA GLY A 189 -20.03 -5.80 -14.13
C GLY A 189 -20.86 -6.47 -13.04
N ASP A 190 -20.51 -7.72 -12.72
CA ASP A 190 -21.02 -8.49 -11.59
C ASP A 190 -19.88 -8.83 -10.62
N SER A 191 -20.22 -9.07 -9.36
CA SER A 191 -19.29 -9.60 -8.36
C SER A 191 -19.47 -11.11 -8.20
N ARG A 192 -18.36 -11.84 -8.12
CA ARG A 192 -18.37 -13.31 -8.05
C ARG A 192 -17.40 -13.80 -6.99
N ILE A 193 -17.75 -14.92 -6.36
CA ILE A 193 -16.83 -15.67 -5.50
C ILE A 193 -16.06 -16.64 -6.42
N ALA A 194 -14.85 -16.28 -6.82
CA ALA A 194 -13.99 -17.13 -7.62
C ALA A 194 -13.40 -18.28 -6.79
N LEU A 195 -13.16 -18.03 -5.49
CA LEU A 195 -12.75 -19.05 -4.53
C LEU A 195 -13.43 -18.76 -3.19
N PRO A 196 -14.30 -19.66 -2.67
CA PRO A 196 -14.82 -19.51 -1.32
C PRO A 196 -13.68 -19.61 -0.29
N SER A 197 -13.90 -19.12 0.93
CA SER A 197 -12.89 -19.22 2.00
C SER A 197 -12.51 -20.68 2.27
N ILE A 198 -11.27 -21.05 1.97
CA ILE A 198 -10.69 -22.37 2.20
C ILE A 198 -9.34 -22.29 2.91
N SER A 199 -8.93 -23.39 3.54
CA SER A 199 -7.62 -23.51 4.19
C SER A 199 -6.48 -23.42 3.17
N GLY A 200 -5.38 -22.78 3.57
CA GLY A 200 -4.19 -22.61 2.77
C GLY A 200 -3.49 -23.88 2.34
N SER A 201 -3.84 -25.04 2.90
CA SER A 201 -3.36 -26.36 2.46
C SER A 201 -3.87 -26.75 1.07
N HIS A 202 -4.97 -26.16 0.59
CA HIS A 202 -5.63 -26.50 -0.69
C HIS A 202 -4.96 -25.79 -1.89
N LYS A 203 -3.63 -25.91 -2.01
CA LYS A 203 -2.82 -25.17 -3.01
C LYS A 203 -3.30 -25.34 -4.45
N ALA A 204 -3.66 -26.57 -4.83
CA ALA A 204 -4.10 -26.86 -6.21
C ALA A 204 -5.40 -26.12 -6.56
N GLU A 205 -6.35 -26.08 -5.64
CA GLU A 205 -7.63 -25.38 -5.82
C GLU A 205 -7.42 -23.86 -5.86
N ILE A 206 -6.59 -23.33 -4.97
CA ILE A 206 -6.21 -21.90 -4.95
C ILE A 206 -5.57 -21.50 -6.30
N ASN A 207 -4.60 -22.28 -6.77
CA ASN A 207 -3.92 -21.99 -8.03
C ASN A 207 -4.87 -22.07 -9.24
N ALA A 208 -5.74 -23.09 -9.27
CA ALA A 208 -6.74 -23.22 -10.33
C ALA A 208 -7.72 -22.03 -10.36
N ALA A 209 -8.13 -21.53 -9.19
CA ALA A 209 -8.96 -20.34 -9.12
C ALA A 209 -8.23 -19.10 -9.68
N ILE A 210 -6.94 -18.92 -9.35
CA ILE A 210 -6.13 -17.81 -9.90
C ILE A 210 -5.94 -17.95 -11.42
N ASP A 211 -5.71 -19.17 -11.92
CA ASP A 211 -5.59 -19.47 -13.35
C ASP A 211 -6.87 -19.15 -14.12
N SER A 212 -8.02 -19.32 -13.49
CA SER A 212 -9.34 -19.08 -14.09
C SER A 212 -9.79 -17.63 -14.14
N LEU A 213 -9.05 -16.70 -13.52
CA LEU A 213 -9.40 -15.28 -13.56
C LEU A 213 -9.25 -14.74 -14.99
N ASP A 214 -10.29 -14.05 -15.46
CA ASP A 214 -10.30 -13.45 -16.79
C ASP A 214 -10.90 -12.05 -16.73
N ALA A 215 -10.36 -11.14 -17.54
CA ALA A 215 -10.74 -9.74 -17.55
C ALA A 215 -11.87 -9.48 -18.56
N GLU A 216 -13.06 -9.15 -18.06
CA GLU A 216 -14.23 -8.86 -18.89
C GLU A 216 -15.20 -7.87 -18.25
N GLY A 217 -16.00 -7.19 -19.08
CA GLY A 217 -17.14 -6.40 -18.61
C GLY A 217 -16.79 -5.04 -17.99
N SER A 218 -17.82 -4.40 -17.40
CA SER A 218 -17.75 -3.09 -16.73
C SER A 218 -17.21 -3.23 -15.30
N THR A 219 -17.40 -2.22 -14.44
CA THR A 219 -16.88 -2.21 -13.07
C THR A 219 -17.99 -1.91 -12.05
N ASN A 220 -18.06 -2.69 -10.96
CA ASN A 220 -18.97 -2.53 -9.83
C ASN A 220 -18.22 -2.89 -8.53
N GLY A 221 -17.31 -2.01 -8.10
CA GLY A 221 -16.47 -2.28 -6.94
C GLY A 221 -17.22 -2.29 -5.61
N GLY A 222 -18.40 -1.64 -5.53
CA GLY A 222 -19.19 -1.57 -4.31
C GLY A 222 -19.76 -2.92 -3.90
N ALA A 223 -20.40 -3.61 -4.85
CA ALA A 223 -20.88 -4.97 -4.65
C ALA A 223 -19.72 -5.95 -4.41
N GLY A 224 -18.59 -5.74 -5.09
CA GLY A 224 -17.38 -6.54 -4.90
C GLY A 224 -16.85 -6.45 -3.47
N LEU A 225 -16.81 -5.24 -2.94
CA LEU A 225 -16.36 -4.97 -1.57
C LEU A 225 -17.29 -5.55 -0.52
N GLU A 226 -18.60 -5.41 -0.70
CA GLU A 226 -19.57 -6.02 0.20
C GLU A 226 -19.40 -7.55 0.22
N MET A 227 -19.28 -8.17 -0.95
CA MET A 227 -19.05 -9.61 -1.08
C MET A 227 -17.71 -10.04 -0.45
N ALA A 228 -16.64 -9.25 -0.61
CA ALA A 228 -15.36 -9.51 0.05
C ALA A 228 -15.48 -9.46 1.58
N TYR A 229 -16.20 -8.48 2.13
CA TYR A 229 -16.47 -8.43 3.57
C TYR A 229 -17.33 -9.60 4.05
N GLN A 230 -18.29 -10.06 3.25
CA GLN A 230 -19.06 -11.28 3.56
C GLN A 230 -18.16 -12.53 3.60
N GLN A 231 -17.21 -12.67 2.67
CA GLN A 231 -16.23 -13.76 2.71
C GLN A 231 -15.28 -13.62 3.90
N ALA A 232 -14.82 -12.41 4.20
CA ALA A 232 -13.97 -12.14 5.35
C ALA A 232 -14.68 -12.51 6.66
N ALA A 233 -15.97 -12.21 6.77
CA ALA A 233 -16.79 -12.61 7.92
C ALA A 233 -16.97 -14.14 8.02
N LYS A 234 -17.15 -14.85 6.90
CA LYS A 234 -17.26 -16.32 6.88
C LYS A 234 -15.96 -17.01 7.31
N GLY A 235 -14.82 -16.49 6.86
CA GLY A 235 -13.50 -17.01 7.20
C GLY A 235 -12.89 -16.43 8.48
N PHE A 236 -13.65 -15.62 9.24
CA PHE A 236 -13.10 -14.76 10.29
C PHE A 236 -12.38 -15.55 11.40
N ILE A 237 -11.16 -15.13 11.71
CA ILE A 237 -10.33 -15.76 12.74
C ILE A 237 -10.22 -14.81 13.93
N LYS A 238 -10.85 -15.18 15.05
CA LYS A 238 -10.78 -14.39 16.30
C LYS A 238 -9.34 -14.40 16.84
N GLY A 239 -8.79 -13.21 17.06
CA GLY A 239 -7.38 -13.04 17.48
C GLY A 239 -6.37 -13.35 16.36
N GLY A 240 -6.86 -13.65 15.16
CA GLY A 240 -6.06 -13.78 13.95
C GLY A 240 -5.98 -12.48 13.16
N ILE A 241 -5.25 -12.55 12.06
CA ILE A 241 -5.18 -11.46 11.09
C ILE A 241 -6.36 -11.62 10.14
N ASN A 242 -7.17 -10.58 9.96
CA ASN A 242 -8.28 -10.59 9.00
C ASN A 242 -8.11 -9.40 8.07
N ARG A 243 -7.85 -9.67 6.79
CA ARG A 243 -7.51 -8.62 5.82
C ARG A 243 -8.11 -8.89 4.45
N ILE A 244 -8.63 -7.81 3.86
CA ILE A 244 -8.96 -7.73 2.45
C ILE A 244 -7.79 -7.09 1.70
N LEU A 245 -7.44 -7.66 0.55
CA LEU A 245 -6.42 -7.15 -0.38
C LEU A 245 -7.14 -6.80 -1.67
N LEU A 246 -7.37 -5.51 -1.89
CA LEU A 246 -8.00 -5.00 -3.10
C LEU A 246 -6.94 -4.80 -4.18
N ALA A 247 -7.00 -5.53 -5.29
CA ALA A 247 -6.17 -5.32 -6.47
C ALA A 247 -6.97 -4.67 -7.60
N THR A 248 -6.59 -3.47 -8.05
CA THR A 248 -7.33 -2.68 -9.05
C THR A 248 -6.42 -1.73 -9.80
N ASP A 249 -6.87 -1.27 -10.98
CA ASP A 249 -6.25 -0.17 -11.73
C ASP A 249 -6.86 1.21 -11.41
N GLY A 250 -7.85 1.29 -10.52
CA GLY A 250 -8.35 2.56 -9.95
C GLY A 250 -9.81 2.90 -10.22
N ASP A 251 -10.55 2.06 -10.96
CA ASP A 251 -11.97 2.29 -11.29
C ASP A 251 -12.97 1.66 -10.30
N PHE A 252 -12.53 1.35 -9.08
CA PHE A 252 -13.34 0.69 -8.06
C PHE A 252 -14.67 1.40 -7.72
N ASN A 253 -14.77 2.72 -7.89
CA ASN A 253 -15.96 3.47 -7.53
C ASN A 253 -17.07 3.49 -8.60
N VAL A 254 -16.86 2.86 -9.76
CA VAL A 254 -17.88 2.78 -10.81
C VAL A 254 -19.08 1.99 -10.27
N GLY A 255 -20.28 2.55 -10.43
CA GLY A 255 -21.54 2.00 -9.92
C GLY A 255 -21.91 2.43 -8.48
N ILE A 256 -21.15 3.33 -7.86
CA ILE A 256 -21.41 3.83 -6.50
C ILE A 256 -21.75 5.33 -6.56
N ASP A 257 -22.96 5.68 -6.09
CA ASP A 257 -23.47 7.05 -6.16
C ASP A 257 -22.75 8.04 -5.24
N ASP A 258 -22.10 7.57 -4.16
CA ASP A 258 -21.35 8.39 -3.21
C ASP A 258 -20.07 7.69 -2.73
N PRO A 259 -18.86 8.18 -3.08
CA PRO A 259 -17.59 7.65 -2.59
C PRO A 259 -17.49 7.58 -1.06
N LYS A 260 -18.19 8.45 -0.32
CA LYS A 260 -18.20 8.40 1.16
C LYS A 260 -18.92 7.18 1.71
N SER A 261 -19.79 6.54 0.94
CA SER A 261 -20.45 5.29 1.34
C SER A 261 -19.44 4.15 1.48
N ILE A 262 -18.45 4.08 0.58
CA ILE A 262 -17.35 3.12 0.64
C ILE A 262 -16.52 3.37 1.89
N GLU A 263 -16.09 4.62 2.11
CA GLU A 263 -15.32 4.97 3.31
C GLU A 263 -16.07 4.61 4.59
N SER A 264 -17.39 4.88 4.64
CA SER A 264 -18.23 4.55 5.79
C SER A 264 -18.33 3.04 6.01
N MET A 265 -18.46 2.26 4.93
CA MET A 265 -18.49 0.80 4.99
C MET A 265 -17.15 0.24 5.48
N VAL A 266 -16.04 0.70 4.91
CA VAL A 266 -14.68 0.27 5.28
C VAL A 266 -14.39 0.62 6.73
N LYS A 267 -14.76 1.83 7.17
CA LYS A 267 -14.62 2.27 8.57
C LYS A 267 -15.40 1.36 9.53
N LYS A 268 -16.65 1.03 9.20
CA LYS A 268 -17.50 0.12 10.00
C LYS A 268 -16.92 -1.30 10.05
N GLN A 269 -16.41 -1.80 8.94
CA GLN A 269 -15.85 -3.16 8.88
C GLN A 269 -14.48 -3.25 9.56
N ARG A 270 -13.69 -2.18 9.52
CA ARG A 270 -12.48 -2.09 10.33
C ARG A 270 -12.77 -2.27 11.82
N GLU A 271 -13.89 -1.74 12.33
CA GLU A 271 -14.32 -1.91 13.72
C GLU A 271 -14.66 -3.37 14.05
N SER A 272 -15.03 -4.18 13.06
CA SER A 272 -15.23 -5.64 13.22
C SER A 272 -13.91 -6.43 13.25
N GLY A 273 -12.77 -5.76 13.00
CA GLY A 273 -11.44 -6.37 13.00
C GLY A 273 -10.96 -6.81 11.62
N VAL A 274 -11.69 -6.48 10.53
CA VAL A 274 -11.27 -6.75 9.15
C VAL A 274 -10.63 -5.50 8.57
N THR A 275 -9.32 -5.56 8.33
CA THR A 275 -8.55 -4.46 7.72
C THR A 275 -8.58 -4.55 6.19
N LEU A 276 -8.25 -3.46 5.49
CA LEU A 276 -8.23 -3.42 4.02
C LEU A 276 -6.96 -2.73 3.53
N SER A 277 -6.21 -3.40 2.65
CA SER A 277 -5.04 -2.86 1.95
C SER A 277 -5.28 -2.87 0.44
N THR A 278 -4.66 -1.94 -0.28
CA THR A 278 -4.86 -1.76 -1.72
C THR A 278 -3.56 -2.02 -2.50
N LEU A 279 -3.70 -2.70 -3.62
CA LEU A 279 -2.64 -3.07 -4.56
C LEU A 279 -3.00 -2.43 -5.91
N GLY A 280 -2.37 -1.30 -6.21
CA GLY A 280 -2.55 -0.60 -7.47
C GLY A 280 -1.73 -1.23 -8.60
N VAL A 281 -2.33 -1.38 -9.78
CA VAL A 281 -1.64 -1.84 -11.00
C VAL A 281 -2.01 -0.97 -12.21
N GLY A 282 -1.34 -1.18 -13.33
CA GLY A 282 -1.64 -0.49 -14.58
C GLY A 282 -0.99 0.87 -14.72
N ASP A 283 -0.99 1.36 -15.95
CA ASP A 283 -0.21 2.50 -16.44
C ASP A 283 -1.05 3.75 -16.77
N SER A 284 -2.37 3.61 -16.79
CA SER A 284 -3.34 4.62 -17.24
C SER A 284 -4.65 4.52 -16.47
N ASN A 285 -5.46 5.58 -16.51
CA ASN A 285 -6.70 5.79 -15.73
C ASN A 285 -6.61 5.52 -14.21
N TYR A 286 -5.41 5.73 -13.66
CA TYR A 286 -5.04 5.33 -12.31
C TYR A 286 -5.62 6.24 -11.22
N ASN A 287 -6.45 5.74 -10.30
CA ASN A 287 -6.98 6.53 -9.17
C ASN A 287 -6.26 6.24 -7.85
N GLU A 288 -5.01 6.70 -7.76
CA GLU A 288 -4.19 6.51 -6.56
C GLU A 288 -4.84 7.09 -5.30
N ALA A 289 -5.35 8.33 -5.42
CA ALA A 289 -5.89 9.07 -4.29
C ALA A 289 -7.00 8.27 -3.57
N MET A 290 -7.81 7.56 -4.34
CA MET A 290 -8.89 6.74 -3.81
C MET A 290 -8.38 5.45 -3.15
N MET A 291 -7.40 4.77 -3.76
CA MET A 291 -6.81 3.56 -3.19
C MET A 291 -6.08 3.80 -1.87
N VAL A 292 -5.33 4.89 -1.80
CA VAL A 292 -4.67 5.34 -0.57
C VAL A 292 -5.70 5.68 0.49
N ARG A 293 -6.71 6.48 0.12
CA ARG A 293 -7.79 6.86 1.04
C ARG A 293 -8.50 5.66 1.65
N ILE A 294 -8.81 4.64 0.85
CA ILE A 294 -9.50 3.44 1.35
C ILE A 294 -8.58 2.57 2.20
N ALA A 295 -7.30 2.44 1.85
CA ALA A 295 -6.32 1.74 2.68
C ALA A 295 -6.18 2.41 4.05
N ASP A 296 -6.06 3.73 4.09
CA ASP A 296 -6.00 4.53 5.32
C ASP A 296 -7.23 4.30 6.21
N VAL A 297 -8.43 4.44 5.62
CA VAL A 297 -9.69 4.22 6.33
C VAL A 297 -9.83 2.77 6.80
N GLY A 298 -9.25 1.83 6.06
CA GLY A 298 -9.22 0.39 6.35
C GLY A 298 -8.15 -0.07 7.33
N ASN A 299 -7.31 0.83 7.86
CA ASN A 299 -6.10 0.50 8.63
C ASN A 299 -5.22 -0.56 7.92
N GLY A 300 -5.06 -0.41 6.61
CA GLY A 300 -4.09 -1.16 5.82
C GLY A 300 -3.04 -0.25 5.23
N ASN A 301 -2.40 -0.74 4.18
CA ASN A 301 -1.38 -0.03 3.43
C ASN A 301 -1.74 0.00 1.94
N TYR A 302 -1.17 0.95 1.22
CA TYR A 302 -1.22 1.04 -0.22
C TYR A 302 0.15 0.68 -0.82
N SER A 303 0.11 -0.18 -1.85
CA SER A 303 1.29 -0.53 -2.64
C SER A 303 0.97 -0.43 -4.13
N TYR A 304 1.95 0.04 -4.92
CA TYR A 304 1.87 0.04 -6.38
C TYR A 304 2.76 -1.05 -6.97
N ILE A 305 2.21 -1.86 -7.86
CA ILE A 305 2.88 -2.99 -8.48
C ILE A 305 3.14 -2.65 -9.95
N ASP A 306 4.38 -2.29 -10.26
CA ASP A 306 4.85 -1.99 -11.63
C ASP A 306 5.50 -3.20 -12.32
N THR A 307 5.96 -4.18 -11.54
CA THR A 307 6.73 -5.33 -12.00
C THR A 307 6.46 -6.55 -11.15
N LEU A 308 6.78 -7.73 -11.68
CA LEU A 308 6.65 -8.98 -10.94
C LEU A 308 7.59 -9.04 -9.72
N SER A 309 8.75 -8.41 -9.80
CA SER A 309 9.67 -8.29 -8.65
C SER A 309 9.09 -7.41 -7.56
N GLU A 310 8.42 -6.31 -7.93
CA GLU A 310 7.72 -5.45 -6.97
C GLU A 310 6.58 -6.20 -6.30
N ALA A 311 5.77 -6.91 -7.09
CA ALA A 311 4.68 -7.70 -6.57
C ALA A 311 5.16 -8.77 -5.57
N GLN A 312 6.29 -9.42 -5.87
CA GLN A 312 6.93 -10.34 -4.93
C GLN A 312 7.39 -9.61 -3.67
N LYS A 313 8.03 -8.44 -3.76
CA LYS A 313 8.43 -7.66 -2.59
C LYS A 313 7.22 -7.33 -1.70
N VAL A 314 6.14 -6.83 -2.31
CA VAL A 314 4.90 -6.43 -1.62
C VAL A 314 4.22 -7.63 -0.97
N LEU A 315 3.93 -8.68 -1.75
CA LEU A 315 3.20 -9.86 -1.27
C LEU A 315 4.02 -10.70 -0.27
N ASN A 316 5.35 -10.73 -0.40
CA ASN A 316 6.20 -11.61 0.40
C ASN A 316 6.74 -10.94 1.66
N SER A 317 7.17 -9.67 1.56
CA SER A 317 7.89 -8.97 2.62
C SER A 317 7.04 -7.90 3.28
N GLU A 318 6.48 -6.98 2.51
CA GLU A 318 5.72 -5.86 3.07
C GLU A 318 4.43 -6.32 3.72
N MET A 319 3.67 -7.19 3.05
CA MET A 319 2.45 -7.74 3.63
C MET A 319 2.72 -8.40 4.99
N ARG A 320 3.81 -9.14 5.16
CA ARG A 320 4.15 -9.73 6.48
C ARG A 320 4.33 -8.67 7.55
N GLN A 321 5.01 -7.58 7.22
CA GLN A 321 5.31 -6.48 8.13
C GLN A 321 4.04 -5.68 8.47
N THR A 322 3.09 -5.58 7.54
CA THR A 322 1.86 -4.79 7.74
C THR A 322 0.66 -5.60 8.23
N LEU A 323 0.72 -6.94 8.21
CA LEU A 323 -0.38 -7.83 8.63
C LEU A 323 -0.64 -7.78 10.14
N ILE A 324 0.39 -7.56 10.96
CA ILE A 324 0.22 -7.35 12.40
C ILE A 324 0.18 -5.86 12.71
N THR A 325 -0.97 -5.39 13.19
CA THR A 325 -1.06 -4.06 13.80
C THR A 325 -0.33 -4.05 15.13
N VAL A 326 0.82 -3.38 15.17
CA VAL A 326 1.64 -3.22 16.40
C VAL A 326 1.12 -2.07 17.28
N ALA A 327 0.56 -1.02 16.67
CA ALA A 327 -0.15 0.05 17.35
C ALA A 327 -1.27 0.62 16.45
N LYS A 328 -2.29 1.21 17.07
CA LYS A 328 -3.36 1.97 16.40
C LYS A 328 -3.22 3.45 16.77
N ASP A 329 -3.46 4.34 15.81
CA ASP A 329 -3.46 5.80 16.01
C ASP A 329 -2.13 6.35 16.58
N ALA A 330 -1.01 5.74 16.17
CA ALA A 330 0.32 6.14 16.61
C ALA A 330 0.86 7.30 15.77
N TYR A 331 1.42 8.30 16.45
CA TYR A 331 2.12 9.43 15.83
C TYR A 331 3.40 9.72 16.61
N GLN A 332 4.42 10.21 15.92
CA GLN A 332 5.62 10.74 16.57
C GLN A 332 5.48 12.24 16.77
N SER A 333 5.97 12.73 17.90
CA SER A 333 6.10 14.15 18.15
C SER A 333 7.53 14.51 18.57
N ALA A 334 8.09 15.54 17.94
CA ALA A 334 9.37 16.14 18.31
C ALA A 334 9.16 17.56 18.85
N ASN A 335 9.85 17.89 19.94
CA ASN A 335 9.93 19.22 20.57
C ASN A 335 11.30 19.85 20.35
#